data_AF-A0A8X6JLJ0-F1
#
_entry.id   AF-A0A8X6JLJ0-F1
#
_cell.length_a   1.000
_cell.length_b   1.000
_cell.length_c   1.000
_cell.angle_alpha   90.00
_cell.angle_beta   90.00
_cell.angle_gamma   90.00
#
_symmetry.space_group_name_H-M   'P 1'
#
loop_
_entity.id
_entity.type
_entity.pdbx_description
1 polymer ?
#
loop_
_entity_poly.entity_id
_entity_poly.type
_entity_poly.pdbx_seq_one_letter_code
_entity_poly.pdbx_strand_id
1 'polypeptide(L)'
;MSEEESSPAANIARISVKVSPFWRANPEIWFSQMESQFVLAGITTEITKFHHVVSALQPAELGIVGDIILNPPVVKPYTALRTRLCSQYAET
;
A
#
# COMPACT_ATOMS: atom_id res chain seq x y z
N MET A 1 -8.77 -45.69 -21.82
CA MET A 1 -8.13 -44.56 -22.50
C MET A 1 -8.24 -43.38 -21.57
N SER A 2 -7.08 -43.03 -21.03
CA SER A 2 -6.65 -41.76 -20.43
C SER A 2 -7.59 -41.02 -19.49
N GLU A 3 -7.24 -41.09 -18.20
CA GLU A 3 -7.53 -40.06 -17.20
C GLU A 3 -7.16 -38.66 -17.74
N GLU A 4 -8.10 -37.72 -17.69
CA GLU A 4 -7.80 -36.30 -17.90
C GLU A 4 -7.79 -35.59 -16.54
N GLU A 5 -6.65 -34.95 -16.33
CA GLU A 5 -6.03 -34.52 -15.10
C GLU A 5 -6.82 -33.38 -14.42
N SER A 6 -7.32 -33.65 -13.21
CA SER A 6 -7.85 -32.63 -12.31
C SER A 6 -6.71 -31.70 -11.88
N SER A 7 -6.54 -30.60 -12.59
CA SER A 7 -5.61 -29.55 -12.21
C SER A 7 -6.19 -28.85 -10.97
N PRO A 8 -5.52 -28.88 -9.80
CA PRO A 8 -5.99 -28.08 -8.68
C PRO A 8 -5.70 -26.62 -9.06
N ALA A 9 -6.75 -25.88 -9.46
CA ALA A 9 -6.71 -24.44 -9.46
C ALA A 9 -6.26 -24.02 -8.06
N ALA A 10 -5.00 -23.58 -7.94
CA ALA A 10 -4.42 -23.17 -6.68
C ALA A 10 -5.35 -22.11 -6.09
N ASN A 11 -6.06 -22.47 -5.01
CA ASN A 11 -6.88 -21.53 -4.26
C ASN A 11 -5.91 -20.54 -3.59
N ILE A 12 -5.57 -19.47 -4.30
CA ILE A 12 -4.82 -18.35 -3.75
C ILE A 12 -5.78 -17.66 -2.78
N ALA A 13 -5.74 -18.07 -1.51
CA ALA A 13 -6.38 -17.35 -0.43
C ALA A 13 -5.73 -15.96 -0.35
N ARG A 14 -6.36 -14.97 -0.98
CA ARG A 14 -5.86 -13.59 -0.96
C ARG A 14 -5.89 -13.10 0.49
N ILE A 15 -4.72 -12.83 1.04
CA ILE A 15 -4.59 -12.24 2.37
C ILE A 15 -5.19 -10.84 2.30
N SER A 16 -6.19 -10.57 3.14
CA SER A 16 -6.75 -9.23 3.27
C SER A 16 -5.66 -8.30 3.82
N VAL A 17 -5.41 -7.17 3.14
CA VAL A 17 -4.43 -6.18 3.59
C VAL A 17 -4.88 -5.66 4.95
N LYS A 18 -4.18 -6.08 6.01
CA LYS A 18 -4.47 -5.60 7.36
C LYS A 18 -3.93 -4.18 7.48
N VAL A 19 -4.84 -3.22 7.42
CA VAL A 19 -4.54 -1.81 7.64
C VAL A 19 -3.95 -1.63 9.04
N SER A 20 -2.64 -1.41 9.10
CA SER A 20 -1.92 -1.14 10.33
C SER A 20 -1.87 0.38 10.55
N PRO A 21 -1.98 0.87 11.79
CA PRO A 21 -1.87 2.30 12.06
C PRO A 21 -0.52 2.83 11.59
N PHE A 22 -0.51 4.02 11.00
CA PHE A 22 0.70 4.66 10.48
C PHE A 22 1.72 4.94 11.59
N TRP A 23 3.00 4.61 11.36
CA TRP A 23 4.09 4.82 12.33
C TRP A 23 4.85 6.12 12.03
N ARG A 24 4.47 7.21 12.70
CA ARG A 24 5.15 8.52 12.57
C ARG A 24 6.63 8.47 12.93
N ALA A 25 7.02 7.65 13.91
CA ALA A 25 8.40 7.56 14.37
C ALA A 25 9.34 6.91 13.35
N ASN A 26 8.82 6.05 12.46
CA ASN A 26 9.61 5.47 11.39
C ASN A 26 8.71 5.12 10.19
N PRO A 27 8.41 6.11 9.34
CA PRO A 27 7.53 5.92 8.19
C PRO A 27 8.12 4.94 7.17
N GLU A 28 9.45 4.88 7.02
CA GLU A 28 10.11 3.99 6.06
C GLU A 28 9.86 2.51 6.37
N ILE A 29 10.00 2.11 7.64
CA ILE A 29 9.72 0.73 8.07
C ILE A 29 8.24 0.41 7.85
N TRP A 30 7.34 1.34 8.18
CA TRP A 30 5.90 1.13 7.97
C TRP A 30 5.56 0.94 6.49
N PHE A 31 6.13 1.74 5.60
CA PHE A 31 5.94 1.57 4.16
C PHE A 31 6.51 0.23 3.66
N SER A 32 7.65 -0.22 4.19
CA SER A 32 8.21 -1.55 3.87
C SER A 32 7.29 -2.69 4.31
N GLN A 33 6.61 -2.53 5.45
CA GLN A 33 5.61 -3.49 5.92
C GLN A 33 4.39 -3.52 4.98
N MET A 34 3.89 -2.35 4.57
CA MET A 34 2.77 -2.25 3.61
C MET A 34 3.13 -2.86 2.24
N GLU A 35 4.34 -2.64 1.75
CA GLU A 35 4.84 -3.27 0.52
C GLU A 35 4.84 -4.80 0.62
N SER A 36 5.25 -5.34 1.77
CA SER A 36 5.20 -6.78 2.01
C SER A 36 3.75 -7.31 1.97
N GLN A 37 2.78 -6.58 2.53
CA GLN A 37 1.36 -6.93 2.45
C GLN A 37 0.83 -6.87 1.02
N PHE A 38 1.25 -5.87 0.24
CA PHE A 38 0.85 -5.76 -1.17
C PHE A 38 1.37 -6.93 -2.00
N VAL A 39 2.64 -7.33 -1.80
CA VAL A 39 3.21 -8.50 -2.45
C VAL A 39 2.41 -9.76 -2.11
N LEU A 40 2.09 -9.98 -0.83
CA LEU A 40 1.29 -11.13 -0.38
C LEU A 40 -0.14 -11.12 -0.93
N ALA A 41 -0.74 -9.95 -1.12
CA ALA A 41 -2.07 -9.80 -1.69
C ALA A 41 -2.08 -9.80 -3.24
N GLY A 42 -0.91 -9.84 -3.89
CA GLY A 42 -0.77 -9.73 -5.34
C GLY A 42 -1.09 -8.33 -5.89
N ILE A 43 -0.97 -7.29 -5.06
CA ILE A 43 -1.25 -5.90 -5.43
C ILE A 43 0.02 -5.28 -6.01
N THR A 44 0.03 -5.08 -7.33
CA THR A 44 1.13 -4.46 -8.06
C THR A 44 0.79 -3.08 -8.60
N THR A 45 -0.51 -2.81 -8.79
CA THR A 45 -0.99 -1.54 -9.35
C THR A 45 -0.81 -0.40 -8.37
N GLU A 46 -0.19 0.68 -8.85
CA GLU A 46 0.17 1.78 -7.97
C GLU A 46 -1.02 2.53 -7.38
N ILE A 47 -2.06 2.78 -8.17
CA ILE A 47 -3.27 3.44 -7.68
C ILE A 47 -3.94 2.61 -6.57
N THR A 48 -3.89 1.28 -6.66
CA THR A 48 -4.43 0.39 -5.63
C THR A 48 -3.62 0.50 -4.33
N LYS A 49 -2.28 0.50 -4.42
CA LYS A 49 -1.40 0.74 -3.26
C LYS A 49 -1.67 2.09 -2.62
N PHE A 50 -1.84 3.13 -3.44
CA PHE A 50 -2.16 4.48 -3.00
C PHE A 50 -3.44 4.50 -2.16
N HIS A 51 -4.54 3.93 -2.67
CA HIS A 51 -5.81 3.88 -1.93
C HIS A 51 -5.71 3.08 -0.62
N HIS A 52 -4.95 1.99 -0.60
CA HIS A 52 -4.69 1.23 0.64
C HIS A 52 -3.92 2.03 1.68
N VAL A 53 -2.96 2.85 1.26
CA VAL A 53 -2.24 3.73 2.20
C VAL A 53 -3.15 4.83 2.67
N VAL A 54 -3.86 5.52 1.77
CA VAL A 54 -4.77 6.63 2.14
C VAL A 54 -5.82 6.17 3.16
N SER A 55 -6.35 4.94 3.03
CA SER A 55 -7.29 4.38 4.00
C SER A 55 -6.66 4.02 5.36
N ALA A 56 -5.34 3.92 5.43
CA ALA A 56 -4.57 3.64 6.65
C ALA A 56 -4.14 4.89 7.42
N LEU A 57 -4.16 6.06 6.78
CA LEU A 57 -3.70 7.32 7.36
C LEU A 57 -4.75 7.90 8.32
N GLN A 58 -4.28 8.57 9.37
CA GLN A 58 -5.16 9.31 10.28
C GLN A 58 -5.36 10.74 9.76
N PRO A 59 -6.35 11.50 10.26
CA PRO A 59 -6.63 12.85 9.79
C PRO A 59 -5.43 13.80 9.80
N ALA A 60 -4.50 13.64 10.75
CA ALA A 60 -3.27 14.42 10.82
C ALA A 60 -2.38 14.22 9.58
N GLU A 61 -2.19 12.97 9.15
CA GLU A 61 -1.40 12.65 7.95
C GLU A 61 -2.14 13.05 6.68
N LEU A 62 -3.45 12.86 6.63
CA LEU A 62 -4.28 13.28 5.50
C LEU A 62 -4.19 14.79 5.27
N GLY A 63 -4.04 15.59 6.33
CA GLY A 63 -3.82 17.03 6.22
C GLY A 63 -2.48 17.40 5.58
N ILE A 64 -1.43 16.59 5.82
CA ILE A 64 -0.06 16.83 5.30
C ILE A 64 0.04 16.53 3.81
N VAL A 65 -0.70 15.52 3.35
CA VAL A 65 -0.69 15.02 1.96
C VAL A 65 -2.01 15.29 1.24
N GLY A 66 -2.81 16.22 1.74
CA GLY A 66 -4.14 16.51 1.22
C GLY A 66 -4.11 17.00 -0.22
N ASP A 67 -3.08 17.73 -0.61
CA ASP A 67 -2.81 18.15 -1.99
C ASP A 67 -2.63 16.94 -2.92
N ILE A 68 -1.87 15.93 -2.49
CA ILE A 68 -1.65 14.68 -3.23
C ILE A 68 -2.93 13.82 -3.28
N ILE A 69 -3.78 13.88 -2.25
CA ILE A 69 -5.04 13.12 -2.22
C ILE A 69 -6.10 13.75 -3.13
N LEU A 70 -6.23 15.07 -3.07
CA LEU A 70 -7.22 15.81 -3.85
C LEU A 70 -6.80 15.93 -5.32
N ASN A 71 -5.50 15.96 -5.59
CA ASN A 71 -4.96 16.01 -6.94
C ASN A 71 -3.84 14.95 -7.10
N PRO A 72 -4.20 13.67 -7.22
CA PRO A 72 -3.22 12.59 -7.30
C PRO A 72 -2.35 12.71 -8.56
N PRO A 73 -1.03 12.56 -8.45
CA PRO A 73 -0.14 12.53 -9.61
C PRO A 73 -0.55 11.41 -10.56
N VAL A 74 -0.61 11.72 -11.86
CA VAL A 74 -0.90 10.73 -12.91
C VAL A 74 0.20 9.66 -12.97
N VAL A 75 1.44 10.08 -12.74
CA VAL A 75 2.61 9.21 -12.71
C VAL A 75 3.02 9.02 -11.26
N LYS A 76 2.89 7.78 -10.83
CA LYS A 76 3.33 7.30 -9.53
C LYS A 76 2.73 7.97 -8.27
N PRO A 77 1.41 7.85 -8.03
CA PRO A 77 0.74 8.44 -6.86
C PRO A 77 1.18 7.86 -5.50
N TYR A 78 1.38 6.55 -5.38
CA TYR A 78 1.84 5.93 -4.13
C TYR A 78 3.27 6.35 -3.81
N THR A 79 4.13 6.42 -4.83
CA THR A 79 5.53 6.82 -4.65
C THR A 79 5.63 8.25 -4.17
N ALA A 80 4.85 9.17 -4.77
CA ALA A 80 4.78 10.56 -4.34
C ALA A 80 4.30 10.68 -2.88
N LEU A 81 3.25 9.94 -2.52
CA LEU A 81 2.71 9.90 -1.15
C LEU A 81 3.75 9.41 -0.14
N ARG A 82 4.42 8.30 -0.47
CA ARG A 82 5.48 7.72 0.37
C ARG A 82 6.62 8.71 0.59
N THR A 83 7.13 9.32 -0.48
CA THR A 83 8.22 10.31 -0.38
C THR A 83 7.81 11.48 0.51
N ARG A 84 6.61 12.04 0.33
CA ARG A 84 6.13 13.18 1.12
C ARG A 84 6.03 12.84 2.61
N LEU A 85 5.46 11.69 2.95
CA LEU A 85 5.33 11.25 4.35
C LEU A 85 6.68 10.91 4.97
N CYS A 86 7.56 10.22 4.23
CA CYS A 86 8.92 9.94 4.72
C CYS A 86 9.69 11.24 4.96
N SER A 87 9.68 12.19 4.03
CA SER A 87 10.36 13.48 4.20
C SER A 87 9.81 14.28 5.38
N GLN A 88 8.50 14.29 5.60
CA GLN A 88 7.89 15.04 6.70
C GLN A 88 8.29 14.51 8.09
N TYR A 89 8.48 13.20 8.21
CA TYR A 89 8.73 12.52 9.48
C TYR A 89 10.17 12.00 9.65
N ALA A 90 11.07 12.26 8.69
CA ALA A 90 12.49 11.90 8.77
C ALA A 90 13.35 12.92 9.55
N GLU A 91 12.79 14.08 9.91
CA GLU A 91 13.54 15.23 10.43
C GLU A 91 13.29 15.44 11.94
N THR A 92 13.62 14.46 12.77
CA THR A 92 13.65 14.60 14.24
C THR A 92 14.89 13.96 14.83
#